data_AF-A0A1B7WEG7-F1
#
_entry.id   AF-A0A1B7WEG7-F1
#
_cell.length_a   1.000
_cell.length_b   1.000
_cell.length_c   1.000
_cell.angle_alpha   90.00
_cell.angle_beta   90.00
_cell.angle_gamma   90.00
#
_symmetry.space_group_name_H-M   'P 1'
#
loop_
_entity.id
_entity.type
_entity.pdbx_description
1 polymer ?
#
loop_
_entity_poly.entity_id
_entity_poly.type
_entity_poly.pdbx_seq_one_letter_code
_entity_poly.pdbx_strand_id
1 'polypeptide(L)'
;MHLPSLHPQHFEELVKSSGINLDLIPLNFKSLQGINAYEYLLISDQLPRTNTGMIKNAWLQRYTHITEGGWWCSGLDPLNNWHKMEWGCFKPNQPRQNQKGKSIKYEHPPSTPTRIFCLRISLQIWQQVGQRYNLAIPENITINHDGEAEGFWSWVIKNKIAIVICEGVK
;
A
#
# COMPACT_ATOMS: atom_id res chain seq x y z
N MET A 1 20.42 3.64 -8.89
CA MET A 1 19.75 4.11 -7.67
C MET A 1 19.21 2.88 -6.95
N HIS A 2 19.80 2.51 -5.81
CA HIS A 2 19.39 1.34 -5.03
C HIS A 2 18.42 1.83 -3.95
N LEU A 3 17.16 1.41 -3.98
CA LEU A 3 16.22 1.61 -2.89
C LEU A 3 16.53 0.52 -1.85
N PRO A 4 17.16 0.83 -0.69
CA PRO A 4 17.69 -0.21 0.21
C PRO A 4 16.61 -1.11 0.81
N SER A 5 15.34 -0.67 0.82
CA SER A 5 14.19 -1.35 1.41
C SER A 5 13.37 -2.20 0.44
N LEU A 6 13.71 -2.21 -0.86
CA LEU A 6 12.95 -2.93 -1.88
C LEU A 6 13.75 -4.10 -2.46
N HIS A 7 13.19 -5.30 -2.37
CA HIS A 7 13.76 -6.51 -2.97
C HIS A 7 13.90 -6.32 -4.50
N PRO A 8 15.00 -6.77 -5.15
CA PRO A 8 15.24 -6.54 -6.57
C PRO A 8 14.10 -7.01 -7.49
N GLN A 9 13.47 -8.14 -7.16
CA GLN A 9 12.30 -8.64 -7.90
C GLN A 9 11.13 -7.66 -7.85
N HIS A 10 10.85 -7.05 -6.70
CA HIS A 10 9.76 -6.09 -6.55
C HIS A 10 10.09 -4.79 -7.29
N PHE A 11 11.37 -4.36 -7.29
CA PHE A 11 11.80 -3.22 -8.09
C PHE A 11 11.59 -3.45 -9.59
N GLU A 12 12.01 -4.62 -10.09
CA GLU A 12 11.81 -5.02 -11.49
C GLU A 12 10.33 -4.99 -11.88
N GLU A 13 9.47 -5.55 -11.04
CA GLU A 13 8.03 -5.61 -11.28
C GLU A 13 7.37 -4.22 -11.23
N LEU A 14 7.58 -3.48 -10.14
CA LEU A 14 6.88 -2.23 -9.89
C LEU A 14 7.36 -1.12 -10.83
N VAL A 15 8.67 -1.00 -11.03
CA VAL A 15 9.24 0.11 -11.80
C VAL A 15 9.37 -0.26 -13.26
N LYS A 16 10.07 -1.35 -13.59
CA LYS A 16 10.42 -1.64 -14.99
C LYS A 16 9.24 -2.24 -15.77
N SER A 17 8.51 -3.17 -15.15
CA SER A 17 7.39 -3.85 -15.82
C SER A 17 6.10 -3.04 -15.77
N SER A 18 5.83 -2.37 -14.64
CA SER A 18 4.57 -1.63 -14.43
C SER A 18 4.68 -0.13 -14.66
N GLY A 19 5.90 0.41 -14.83
CA GLY A 19 6.11 1.84 -15.10
C GLY A 19 5.76 2.76 -13.92
N ILE A 20 5.74 2.26 -12.68
CA ILE A 20 5.43 3.09 -11.51
C ILE A 20 6.57 4.08 -11.28
N ASN A 21 6.20 5.35 -11.07
CA ASN A 21 7.15 6.42 -10.79
C ASN A 21 8.00 6.09 -9.55
N LEU A 22 9.33 6.26 -9.67
CA LEU A 22 10.31 5.96 -8.62
C LEU A 22 10.04 6.71 -7.30
N ASP A 23 9.46 7.90 -7.36
CA ASP A 23 9.14 8.70 -6.17
C ASP A 23 7.99 8.09 -5.34
N LEU A 24 7.11 7.29 -5.96
CA LEU A 24 5.99 6.66 -5.25
C LEU A 24 6.41 5.41 -4.49
N ILE A 25 7.44 4.73 -4.98
CA ILE A 25 7.89 3.44 -4.46
C ILE A 25 8.31 3.51 -3.00
N PRO A 26 9.27 4.35 -2.57
CA PRO A 26 9.69 4.41 -1.17
C PRO A 26 8.58 4.90 -0.23
N LEU A 27 7.62 5.67 -0.74
CA LEU A 27 6.55 6.25 0.06
C LEU A 27 5.43 5.25 0.36
N ASN A 28 5.12 4.34 -0.57
CA ASN A 28 3.91 3.52 -0.54
C ASN A 28 4.14 2.01 -0.59
N PHE A 29 5.33 1.56 -1.01
CA PHE A 29 5.63 0.16 -1.19
C PHE A 29 6.69 -0.33 -0.20
N LYS A 30 6.51 -1.54 0.30
CA LYS A 30 7.46 -2.20 1.19
C LYS A 30 7.62 -3.67 0.83
N SER A 31 8.85 -4.17 0.81
CA SER A 31 9.08 -5.61 0.73
C SER A 31 8.88 -6.22 2.11
N LEU A 32 8.04 -7.25 2.21
CA LEU A 32 7.86 -8.03 3.43
C LEU A 32 8.34 -9.46 3.18
N GLN A 33 8.86 -10.09 4.22
CA GLN A 33 9.23 -11.50 4.25
C GLN A 33 9.19 -12.00 5.70
N GLY A 34 9.07 -13.32 5.87
CA GLY A 34 9.02 -13.95 7.18
C GLY A 34 7.76 -13.59 7.97
N ILE A 35 7.80 -13.85 9.28
CA ILE A 35 6.65 -13.74 10.18
C ILE A 35 6.08 -12.32 10.30
N ASN A 36 6.90 -11.29 10.07
CA ASN A 36 6.46 -9.90 10.16
C ASN A 36 5.42 -9.55 9.09
N ALA A 37 5.30 -10.34 8.00
CA ALA A 37 4.25 -10.16 7.01
C ALA A 37 2.83 -10.35 7.63
N TYR A 38 2.70 -11.16 8.67
CA TYR A 38 1.42 -11.32 9.38
C TYR A 38 0.98 -10.04 10.10
N GLU A 39 1.91 -9.19 10.54
CA GLU A 39 1.58 -7.93 11.23
C GLU A 39 0.92 -6.91 10.30
N TYR A 40 1.09 -7.06 8.97
CA TYR A 40 0.43 -6.22 7.97
C TYR A 40 -0.90 -6.80 7.53
N LEU A 41 -0.96 -8.13 7.37
CA LEU A 41 -2.14 -8.78 6.83
C LEU A 41 -3.17 -9.16 7.92
N LEU A 42 -2.75 -9.70 9.05
CA LEU A 42 -3.64 -10.27 10.07
C LEU A 42 -3.93 -9.29 11.21
N ILE A 43 -4.34 -8.07 10.82
CA ILE A 43 -4.54 -6.93 11.73
C ILE A 43 -5.92 -6.86 12.39
N SER A 44 -6.93 -7.55 11.85
CA SER A 44 -8.31 -7.42 12.35
C SER A 44 -8.47 -8.07 13.73
N ASP A 45 -9.11 -7.36 14.66
CA ASP A 45 -9.48 -7.86 15.98
C ASP A 45 -10.54 -8.96 15.93
N GLN A 46 -11.24 -9.10 14.80
CA GLN A 46 -12.20 -10.17 14.58
C GLN A 46 -11.54 -11.52 14.25
N LEU A 47 -10.21 -11.54 14.10
CA LEU A 47 -9.49 -12.78 13.86
C LEU A 47 -9.41 -13.62 15.15
N PRO A 48 -9.69 -14.93 15.07
CA PRO A 48 -9.58 -15.82 16.22
C PRO A 48 -8.18 -15.80 16.83
N ARG A 49 -8.11 -15.53 18.14
CA ARG A 49 -6.87 -15.54 18.93
C ARG A 49 -6.88 -16.61 20.04
N THR A 50 -5.70 -16.95 20.54
CA THR A 50 -5.50 -17.75 21.76
C THR A 50 -5.70 -16.87 23.00
N ASN A 51 -5.73 -17.49 24.19
CA ASN A 51 -5.82 -16.75 25.46
C ASN A 51 -4.59 -15.84 25.71
N THR A 52 -3.48 -16.06 24.99
CA THR A 52 -2.27 -15.22 25.02
C THR A 52 -2.30 -14.09 23.97
N GLY A 53 -3.40 -13.93 23.24
CA GLY A 53 -3.55 -12.89 22.21
C GLY A 53 -2.96 -13.22 20.84
N MET A 54 -2.33 -14.39 20.68
CA MET A 54 -1.76 -14.81 19.40
C MET A 54 -2.85 -15.24 18.41
N ILE A 55 -2.67 -14.94 17.12
CA ILE A 55 -3.54 -15.46 16.06
C ILE A 55 -3.54 -17.00 16.09
N LYS A 56 -4.72 -17.63 16.00
CA LYS A 56 -4.83 -19.10 16.00
C LYS A 56 -4.03 -19.72 14.85
N ASN A 57 -3.37 -20.86 15.13
CA ASN A 57 -2.48 -21.54 14.17
C ASN A 57 -3.14 -21.82 12.82
N ALA A 58 -4.43 -22.18 12.78
CA ALA A 58 -5.15 -22.40 11.51
C ALA A 58 -5.10 -21.20 10.55
N TRP A 59 -5.10 -19.97 11.07
CA TRP A 59 -4.95 -18.75 10.27
C TRP A 59 -3.52 -18.54 9.79
N LEU A 60 -2.53 -18.77 10.68
CA LEU A 60 -1.11 -18.71 10.30
C LEU A 60 -0.81 -19.72 9.19
N GLN A 61 -1.28 -20.96 9.33
CA GLN A 61 -1.14 -22.01 8.30
C GLN A 61 -1.80 -21.61 6.97
N ARG A 62 -3.03 -21.08 7.02
CA ARG A 62 -3.74 -20.61 5.81
C ARG A 62 -2.96 -19.53 5.05
N TYR A 63 -2.28 -18.64 5.78
CA TYR A 63 -1.53 -17.52 5.22
C TYR A 63 -0.02 -17.76 5.16
N THR A 64 0.49 -18.99 5.36
CA THR A 64 1.93 -19.24 5.41
C THR A 64 2.67 -18.80 4.15
N HIS A 65 2.05 -18.89 2.98
CA HIS A 65 2.63 -18.40 1.72
C HIS A 65 3.09 -16.92 1.74
N ILE A 66 2.54 -16.07 2.62
CA ILE A 66 2.97 -14.66 2.70
C ILE A 66 4.35 -14.50 3.34
N THR A 67 4.81 -15.50 4.10
CA THR A 67 6.14 -15.48 4.72
C THR A 67 7.25 -15.73 3.71
N GLU A 68 6.93 -16.30 2.54
CA GLU A 68 7.85 -16.50 1.40
C GLU A 68 8.15 -15.20 0.63
N GLY A 69 7.62 -14.08 1.13
CA GLY A 69 7.92 -12.76 0.66
C GLY A 69 6.92 -12.21 -0.34
N GLY A 70 6.98 -10.91 -0.53
CA GLY A 70 6.14 -10.15 -1.45
C GLY A 70 6.23 -8.66 -1.16
N TRP A 71 5.42 -7.87 -1.86
CA TRP A 71 5.33 -6.44 -1.60
C TRP A 71 3.98 -6.06 -0.99
N TRP A 72 4.03 -5.09 -0.07
CA TRP A 72 2.89 -4.43 0.53
C TRP A 72 2.75 -3.04 -0.05
N CYS A 73 1.52 -2.66 -0.42
CA CYS A 73 1.16 -1.31 -0.82
C CYS A 73 0.11 -0.76 0.14
N SER A 74 0.34 0.45 0.66
CA SER A 74 -0.64 1.20 1.44
C SER A 74 -0.43 2.71 1.22
N GLY A 75 -1.46 3.49 1.54
CA GLY A 75 -1.47 4.95 1.43
C GLY A 75 -1.94 5.63 2.72
N LEU A 76 -2.64 6.74 2.56
CA LEU A 76 -3.21 7.54 3.63
C LEU A 76 -4.70 7.23 3.81
N ASP A 77 -5.18 7.41 5.02
CA ASP A 77 -6.57 7.16 5.40
C ASP A 77 -7.44 8.44 5.32
N PRO A 78 -8.34 8.56 4.32
CA PRO A 78 -9.22 9.72 4.21
C PRO A 78 -10.24 9.84 5.36
N LEU A 79 -10.46 8.78 6.14
CA LEU A 79 -11.39 8.74 7.27
C LEU A 79 -10.67 8.87 8.62
N ASN A 80 -9.33 8.90 8.62
CA ASN A 80 -8.52 9.05 9.82
C ASN A 80 -7.48 10.17 9.61
N ASN A 81 -7.96 11.38 9.29
CA ASN A 81 -7.16 12.59 9.17
C ASN A 81 -5.90 12.46 8.29
N TRP A 82 -5.96 11.64 7.23
CA TRP A 82 -4.83 11.37 6.35
C TRP A 82 -3.61 10.75 7.05
N HIS A 83 -3.80 10.10 8.20
CA HIS A 83 -2.74 9.26 8.78
C HIS A 83 -2.45 8.05 7.88
N LYS A 84 -1.27 7.46 8.02
CA LYS A 84 -0.90 6.24 7.28
C LYS A 84 -1.95 5.15 7.55
N MET A 85 -2.42 4.51 6.49
CA MET A 85 -3.48 3.50 6.56
C MET A 85 -2.87 2.14 6.96
N GLU A 86 -3.45 1.52 7.98
CA GLU A 86 -3.06 0.16 8.40
C GLU A 86 -3.49 -0.90 7.37
N TRP A 87 -4.63 -0.69 6.72
CA TRP A 87 -5.09 -1.54 5.61
C TRP A 87 -4.25 -1.29 4.34
N GLY A 88 -4.03 -2.35 3.57
CA GLY A 88 -3.33 -2.28 2.30
C GLY A 88 -3.50 -3.56 1.49
N CYS A 89 -2.71 -3.67 0.42
CA CYS A 89 -2.69 -4.83 -0.46
C CYS A 89 -1.32 -5.49 -0.42
N PHE A 90 -1.32 -6.80 -0.19
CA PHE A 90 -0.14 -7.64 -0.29
C PHE A 90 -0.15 -8.42 -1.59
N LYS A 91 0.91 -8.34 -2.37
CA LYS A 91 1.16 -9.27 -3.48
C LYS A 91 2.27 -10.24 -3.10
N PRO A 92 1.97 -11.52 -2.84
CA PRO A 92 2.99 -12.53 -2.55
C PRO A 92 3.85 -12.82 -3.79
N ASN A 93 5.11 -13.15 -3.56
CA ASN A 93 6.00 -13.71 -4.58
C ASN A 93 5.49 -15.06 -5.08
N GLN A 94 4.87 -15.83 -4.18
CA GLN A 94 4.26 -17.12 -4.47
C GLN A 94 2.77 -17.10 -4.08
N PRO A 95 1.88 -16.70 -5.01
CA PRO A 95 0.43 -16.73 -4.80
C PRO A 95 -0.08 -18.13 -4.47
N ARG A 96 -0.88 -18.26 -3.40
CA ARG A 96 -1.63 -19.49 -3.16
C ARG A 96 -2.79 -19.63 -4.15
N GLN A 97 -3.32 -20.85 -4.26
CA GLN A 97 -4.53 -21.13 -5.04
C GLN A 97 -5.76 -21.19 -4.13
N ASN A 98 -6.92 -20.82 -4.68
CA ASN A 98 -8.21 -21.07 -4.04
C ASN A 98 -8.67 -22.53 -4.26
N GLN A 99 -9.81 -22.90 -3.67
CA GLN A 99 -10.37 -24.25 -3.79
C GLN A 99 -10.71 -24.67 -5.25
N LYS A 100 -10.79 -23.70 -6.17
CA LYS A 100 -11.03 -23.93 -7.61
C LYS A 100 -9.74 -23.92 -8.43
N GLY A 101 -8.56 -23.92 -7.79
CA GLY A 101 -7.26 -23.84 -8.45
C GLY A 101 -6.89 -22.46 -9.01
N LYS A 102 -7.73 -21.42 -8.83
CA LYS A 102 -7.40 -20.06 -9.30
C LYS A 102 -6.39 -19.43 -8.34
N SER A 103 -5.30 -18.91 -8.89
CA SER A 103 -4.28 -18.15 -8.15
C SER A 103 -4.88 -16.87 -7.54
N ILE A 104 -4.62 -16.66 -6.25
CA ILE A 104 -4.97 -15.45 -5.51
C ILE A 104 -3.76 -14.52 -5.56
N LYS A 105 -3.75 -13.64 -6.56
CA LYS A 105 -2.61 -12.73 -6.81
C LYS A 105 -2.42 -11.69 -5.72
N TYR A 106 -3.48 -11.33 -5.01
CA TYR A 106 -3.48 -10.24 -4.04
C TYR A 106 -4.23 -10.68 -2.78
N GLU A 107 -3.63 -10.42 -1.64
CA GLU A 107 -4.22 -10.63 -0.33
C GLU A 107 -4.46 -9.26 0.33
N HIS A 108 -5.57 -9.16 1.05
CA HIS A 108 -5.90 -7.98 1.86
C HIS A 108 -6.20 -8.45 3.28
N PRO A 109 -6.12 -7.54 4.28
CA PRO A 109 -6.49 -7.90 5.63
C PRO A 109 -7.86 -8.56 5.74
N PRO A 110 -7.94 -9.81 6.22
CA PRO A 110 -9.20 -10.51 6.36
C PRO A 110 -10.03 -9.87 7.48
N SER A 111 -11.35 -9.91 7.31
CA SER A 111 -12.30 -9.30 8.26
C SER A 111 -12.07 -7.79 8.46
N THR A 112 -11.59 -7.12 7.42
CA THR A 112 -11.45 -5.65 7.37
C THR A 112 -12.16 -5.13 6.12
N PRO A 113 -12.95 -4.03 6.21
CA PRO A 113 -13.56 -3.41 5.04
C PRO A 113 -12.51 -2.98 4.02
N THR A 114 -12.81 -3.17 2.74
CA THR A 114 -11.98 -2.67 1.62
C THR A 114 -11.84 -1.16 1.72
N ARG A 115 -10.64 -0.64 1.44
CA ARG A 115 -10.34 0.79 1.44
C ARG A 115 -9.86 1.26 0.07
N ILE A 116 -9.79 2.57 -0.07
CA ILE A 116 -9.23 3.27 -1.24
C ILE A 116 -7.73 3.50 -1.05
N PHE A 117 -6.96 3.39 -2.13
CA PHE A 117 -5.57 3.83 -2.15
C PHE A 117 -5.46 5.34 -2.38
N CYS A 118 -5.27 6.09 -1.30
CA CYS A 118 -4.83 7.48 -1.35
C CYS A 118 -3.30 7.51 -1.14
N LEU A 119 -2.51 7.28 -2.19
CA LEU A 119 -1.06 7.17 -2.09
C LEU A 119 -0.40 8.45 -1.56
N ARG A 120 0.67 8.30 -0.80
CA ARG A 120 1.60 9.36 -0.40
C ARG A 120 2.38 9.84 -1.62
N ILE A 121 2.56 11.16 -1.75
CA ILE A 121 3.03 11.79 -2.99
C ILE A 121 4.27 12.65 -2.72
N SER A 122 5.24 12.67 -3.64
CA SER A 122 6.40 13.60 -3.57
C SER A 122 6.01 15.01 -4.01
N LEU A 123 6.79 16.02 -3.61
CA LEU A 123 6.57 17.39 -4.06
C LEU A 123 6.59 17.50 -5.60
N GLN A 124 7.48 16.77 -6.25
CA GLN A 124 7.62 16.75 -7.70
C GLN A 124 6.33 16.26 -8.38
N ILE A 125 5.73 15.17 -7.90
CA ILE A 125 4.47 14.67 -8.45
C ILE A 125 3.33 15.66 -8.19
N TRP A 126 3.26 16.27 -7.01
CA TRP A 126 2.25 17.29 -6.73
C TRP A 126 2.38 18.49 -7.69
N GLN A 127 3.60 18.99 -7.92
CA GLN A 127 3.86 20.06 -8.89
C GLN A 127 3.39 19.70 -10.30
N GLN A 128 3.64 18.46 -10.76
CA GLN A 128 3.18 17.99 -12.07
C GLN A 128 1.65 17.96 -12.16
N VAL A 129 0.96 17.55 -11.10
CA VAL A 129 -0.51 17.59 -11.04
C VAL A 129 -1.01 19.04 -11.05
N GLY A 130 -0.39 19.94 -10.26
CA GLY A 130 -0.70 21.37 -10.28
C GLY A 130 -0.58 21.98 -11.67
N GLN A 131 0.53 21.71 -12.36
CA GLN A 131 0.76 22.17 -13.73
C GLN A 131 -0.28 21.61 -14.70
N ARG A 132 -0.60 20.31 -14.62
CA ARG A 132 -1.58 19.66 -15.51
C ARG A 132 -2.97 20.30 -15.41
N TYR A 133 -3.38 20.67 -14.21
CA TYR A 133 -4.70 21.27 -13.95
C TYR A 133 -4.66 22.81 -13.91
N ASN A 134 -3.51 23.43 -14.18
CA ASN A 134 -3.29 24.87 -14.08
C ASN A 134 -3.73 25.45 -12.71
N LEU A 135 -3.35 24.77 -11.64
CA LEU A 135 -3.65 25.14 -10.26
C LEU A 135 -2.35 25.42 -9.49
N ALA A 136 -2.34 26.50 -8.73
CA ALA A 136 -1.26 26.78 -7.80
C ALA A 136 -1.23 25.74 -6.67
N ILE A 137 -0.03 25.25 -6.34
CA ILE A 137 0.21 24.48 -5.13
C ILE A 137 0.54 25.43 -3.96
N PRO A 138 0.32 25.04 -2.69
CA PRO A 138 0.68 25.87 -1.55
C PRO A 138 2.18 26.22 -1.54
N GLU A 139 2.53 27.43 -1.08
CA GLU A 139 3.94 27.86 -1.02
C GLU A 139 4.73 27.14 0.10
N ASN A 140 4.07 26.89 1.23
CA ASN A 140 4.68 26.28 2.42
C ASN A 140 4.22 24.83 2.61
N ILE A 141 4.71 23.95 1.73
CA ILE A 141 4.44 22.50 1.83
C ILE A 141 5.47 21.87 2.77
N THR A 142 4.99 21.18 3.80
CA THR A 142 5.85 20.35 4.67
C THR A 142 6.26 19.09 3.93
N ILE A 143 7.57 18.84 3.87
CA ILE A 143 8.13 17.57 3.43
C ILE A 143 8.58 16.80 4.68
N ASN A 144 7.99 15.63 4.94
CA ASN A 144 8.37 14.86 6.11
C ASN A 144 9.65 14.03 5.87
N HIS A 145 10.11 13.35 6.92
CA HIS A 145 11.36 12.58 6.90
C HIS A 145 11.40 11.45 5.87
N ASP A 146 10.24 10.96 5.41
CA ASP A 146 10.16 9.94 4.37
C ASP A 146 10.20 10.54 2.95
N GLY A 147 10.13 11.87 2.81
CA GLY A 147 10.07 12.58 1.53
C GLY A 147 8.65 12.80 0.98
N GLU A 148 7.62 12.53 1.77
CA GLU A 148 6.24 12.84 1.40
C GLU A 148 5.96 14.33 1.52
N ALA A 149 5.27 14.89 0.51
CA ALA A 149 4.68 16.21 0.55
C ALA A 149 3.28 16.15 1.16
N GLU A 150 3.14 16.68 2.38
CA GLU A 150 1.93 16.54 3.18
C GLU A 150 0.80 17.46 2.69
N GLY A 151 -0.42 16.91 2.61
CA GLY A 151 -1.62 17.68 2.26
C GLY A 151 -2.07 17.58 0.80
N PHE A 152 -1.40 16.75 -0.03
CA PHE A 152 -1.78 16.54 -1.44
C PHE A 152 -3.28 16.23 -1.61
N TRP A 153 -3.79 15.21 -0.90
CA TRP A 153 -5.20 14.80 -1.04
C TRP A 153 -6.19 15.84 -0.54
N SER A 154 -5.87 16.54 0.55
CA SER A 154 -6.66 17.69 1.01
C SER A 154 -6.73 18.79 -0.04
N TRP A 155 -5.62 19.06 -0.75
CA TRP A 155 -5.58 20.02 -1.85
C TRP A 155 -6.36 19.53 -3.08
N VAL A 156 -6.29 18.24 -3.43
CA VAL A 156 -7.10 17.63 -4.51
C VAL A 156 -8.59 17.84 -4.24
N ILE A 157 -9.06 17.53 -3.02
CA ILE A 157 -10.46 17.69 -2.63
C ILE A 157 -10.87 19.17 -2.62
N LYS A 158 -10.07 20.04 -2.01
CA LYS A 158 -10.34 21.49 -1.94
C LYS A 158 -10.53 22.10 -3.33
N ASN A 159 -9.69 21.71 -4.28
CA ASN A 159 -9.74 22.22 -5.65
C ASN A 159 -10.68 21.44 -6.56
N LYS A 160 -11.41 20.44 -6.03
CA LYS A 160 -12.36 19.60 -6.78
C LYS A 160 -11.74 18.99 -8.04
N ILE A 161 -10.49 18.58 -7.96
CA ILE A 161 -9.80 17.93 -9.08
C ILE A 161 -10.52 16.62 -9.37
N ALA A 162 -10.81 16.36 -10.64
CA ALA A 162 -11.49 15.14 -11.06
C ALA A 162 -10.64 13.91 -10.71
N ILE A 163 -11.26 12.95 -10.03
CA ILE A 163 -10.64 11.67 -9.68
C ILE A 163 -11.34 10.57 -10.46
N VAL A 164 -10.55 9.73 -11.12
CA VAL A 164 -11.03 8.48 -11.72
C VAL A 164 -10.61 7.34 -10.81
N ILE A 165 -11.58 6.56 -10.33
CA ILE A 165 -11.31 5.36 -9.55
C ILE A 165 -10.94 4.26 -10.53
N CYS A 166 -9.70 3.77 -10.43
CA CYS A 166 -9.22 2.65 -11.22
C CYS A 166 -9.30 1.36 -10.39
N GLU A 167 -10.00 0.35 -10.89
CA GLU A 167 -9.93 -1.00 -10.34
C GLU A 167 -8.63 -1.68 -10.83
N GLY A 168 -7.63 -1.78 -9.95
CA GLY A 168 -6.34 -2.42 -10.25
C GLY A 168 -6.25 -3.90 -9.87
N VAL A 169 -7.29 -4.48 -9.25
CA VAL A 169 -7.27 -5.83 -8.68
C VAL A 169 -8.52 -6.61 -9.12
N LYS A 170 -8.33 -7.71 -9.87
CA LYS A 170 -9.37 -8.67 -10.30
C LYS A 170 -8.91 -10.11 -10.10
#